data_AF-A0A7X6M903-F1
#
_entry.id   AF-A0A7X6M903-F1
#
_cell.length_a   1.000
_cell.length_b   1.000
_cell.length_c   1.000
_cell.angle_alpha   90.00
_cell.angle_beta   90.00
_cell.angle_gamma   90.00
#
_symmetry.space_group_name_H-M   'P 1'
#
loop_
_entity.id
_entity.type
_entity.pdbx_description
1 polymer ?
#
loop_
_entity_poly.entity_id
_entity_poly.type
_entity_poly.pdbx_seq_one_letter_code
_entity_poly.pdbx_strand_id
1 'polypeptide(L)' 'MKVSSVVSFVVFVAVFVLSRQASRRFLAETAELSGFVLEAASFAASLALAGLASGAVLYTARLFQRD' A
#
# COMPACT_ATOMS: atom_id res chain seq x y z
N MET A 1 -20.21 0.27 -8.92
CA MET A 1 -18.96 0.72 -9.58
C MET A 1 -18.35 2.00 -9.00
N LYS A 2 -19.09 3.13 -8.83
CA LYS A 2 -18.50 4.36 -8.26
C LYS A 2 -17.99 4.21 -6.82
N VAL A 3 -18.79 3.59 -5.94
CA VAL A 3 -18.44 3.44 -4.52
C VAL A 3 -17.25 2.49 -4.31
N SER A 4 -17.18 1.37 -5.04
CA SER A 4 -16.08 0.41 -4.91
C SER A 4 -14.72 0.97 -5.34
N SER A 5 -14.68 1.85 -6.35
CA SER A 5 -13.44 2.55 -6.72
C SER A 5 -13.00 3.55 -5.64
N VAL A 6 -13.95 4.29 -5.05
CA VAL A 6 -13.64 5.23 -3.96
C VAL A 6 -13.11 4.48 -2.74
N VAL A 7 -13.77 3.37 -2.35
CA VAL A 7 -13.32 2.54 -1.22
C VAL A 7 -11.94 1.94 -1.48
N SER A 8 -11.69 1.41 -2.68
CA SER A 8 -10.38 0.89 -3.06
C SER A 8 -9.29 1.97 -3.00
N PHE A 9 -9.58 3.18 -3.45
CA PHE A 9 -8.64 4.30 -3.40
C PHE A 9 -8.34 4.72 -1.96
N VAL A 10 -9.36 4.77 -1.09
CA VAL A 10 -9.16 5.06 0.34
C VAL A 10 -8.32 3.98 1.01
N VAL A 11 -8.57 2.70 0.71
CA VAL A 11 -7.75 1.59 1.23
C VAL A 11 -6.31 1.71 0.74
N PHE A 12 -6.09 2.02 -0.55
CA PHE A 12 -4.76 2.26 -1.08
C PHE A 12 -4.02 3.34 -0.28
N VAL A 13 -4.65 4.51 -0.09
CA VAL A 13 -4.02 5.64 0.63
C VAL A 13 -3.75 5.28 2.09
N ALA A 14 -4.72 4.67 2.78
CA ALA A 14 -4.55 4.28 4.18
C ALA A 14 -3.40 3.27 4.36
N VAL A 15 -3.38 2.21 3.55
CA VAL A 15 -2.33 1.19 3.59
C VAL A 15 -0.98 1.77 3.21
N PHE A 16 -0.93 2.67 2.22
CA PHE A 16 0.30 3.35 1.81
C PHE A 16 0.90 4.18 2.95
N VAL A 17 0.09 5.01 3.61
CA VAL A 17 0.55 5.88 4.70
C VAL A 17 1.04 5.07 5.89
N LEU A 18 0.28 4.04 6.30
CA LEU A 18 0.64 3.16 7.41
C LEU A 18 1.90 2.34 7.10
N SER A 19 1.96 1.76 5.89
CA SER A 19 3.12 0.97 5.46
C SER A 19 4.37 1.84 5.32
N ARG A 20 4.24 3.11 4.91
CA ARG A 20 5.40 4.01 4.76
C ARG A 20 6.13 4.26 6.06
N GLN A 21 5.40 4.44 7.16
CA GLN A 21 6.03 4.59 8.47
C GLN A 21 6.67 3.28 8.96
N ALA A 22 6.00 2.15 8.76
CA ALA A 22 6.50 0.83 9.14
C ALA A 22 7.74 0.42 8.33
N SER A 23 7.70 0.56 7.00
CA SER A 23 8.81 0.27 6.10
C SER A 23 10.01 1.17 6.38
N ARG A 24 9.81 2.46 6.66
CA ARG A 24 10.92 3.36 7.00
C ARG A 24 11.61 2.95 8.30
N ARG A 25 10.85 2.60 9.34
CA ARG A 25 11.41 2.08 10.60
C ARG A 25 12.14 0.76 10.38
N PHE A 26 11.50 -0.19 9.72
CA PHE A 26 12.08 -1.51 9.47
C PHE A 26 13.38 -1.44 8.65
N LEU A 27 13.38 -0.66 7.56
CA LEU A 27 14.58 -0.48 6.74
C LEU A 27 15.68 0.29 7.49
N ALA A 28 15.32 1.27 8.34
CA ALA A 28 16.30 2.00 9.15
C ALA A 28 16.96 1.12 10.22
N GLU A 29 16.22 0.13 10.72
CA GLU A 29 16.68 -0.80 11.75
C GLU A 29 17.44 -2.00 11.17
N THR A 30 17.08 -2.43 9.96
CA THR A 30 17.65 -3.64 9.32
C THR A 30 18.80 -3.34 8.38
N ALA A 31 18.92 -2.10 7.88
CA ALA A 31 19.94 -1.75 6.91
C ALA A 31 20.46 -0.33 7.16
N GLU A 32 21.79 -0.19 7.28
CA GLU A 32 22.49 1.11 7.31
C GLU A 32 22.46 1.79 5.92
N LEU A 33 21.27 1.93 5.34
CA LEU A 33 21.04 2.53 4.04
C LEU A 33 21.10 4.05 4.16
N SER A 34 21.92 4.67 3.32
CA SER A 34 21.97 6.12 3.14
C SER A 34 20.58 6.68 2.81
N GLY A 35 20.24 7.82 3.42
CA GLY A 35 18.87 8.34 3.54
C GLY A 35 18.05 8.41 2.24
N PHE A 36 18.67 8.60 1.07
CA PHE A 36 17.95 8.60 -0.21
C PHE A 36 17.48 7.20 -0.64
N VAL A 37 18.31 6.18 -0.45
CA VAL A 37 17.98 4.78 -0.79
C VAL A 37 16.94 4.22 0.18
N LEU A 38 17.02 4.64 1.44
CA LEU A 38 16.06 4.30 2.48
C LEU A 38 14.65 4.81 2.16
N GLU A 39 14.54 6.08 1.73
CA GLU A 39 13.27 6.67 1.30
C GLU A 39 12.72 5.97 0.05
N ALA A 40 13.58 5.70 -0.94
CA ALA A 40 13.15 5.03 -2.17
C ALA A 40 12.67 3.58 -1.93
N ALA A 41 13.38 2.81 -1.10
CA ALA A 41 13.02 1.44 -0.76
C ALA A 41 11.73 1.38 0.07
N SER A 42 11.59 2.24 1.08
CA SER A 42 10.37 2.31 1.89
C SER A 42 9.17 2.78 1.07
N PHE A 43 9.37 3.71 0.14
CA PHE A 43 8.34 4.13 -0.81
C PHE A 43 7.91 2.99 -1.73
N ALA A 44 8.86 2.29 -2.37
CA ALA A 44 8.56 1.17 -3.26
C ALA A 44 7.84 0.02 -2.54
N ALA A 45 8.29 -0.36 -1.35
CA ALA A 45 7.65 -1.38 -0.53
C ALA A 45 6.22 -1.00 -0.14
N SER A 46 6.00 0.26 0.25
CA SER A 46 4.69 0.77 0.63
C SER A 46 3.74 0.86 -0.56
N LEU A 47 4.26 1.24 -1.74
CA LEU A 47 3.49 1.30 -2.98
C LEU A 47 3.02 -0.10 -3.38
N ALA A 48 3.90 -1.11 -3.29
CA ALA A 48 3.57 -2.50 -3.60
C ALA A 48 2.49 -3.05 -2.64
N LEU A 49 2.64 -2.81 -1.33
CA LEU A 49 1.66 -3.20 -0.30
C LEU A 49 0.30 -2.54 -0.52
N ALA A 50 0.29 -1.22 -0.75
CA ALA A 50 -0.93 -0.47 -1.01
C ALA A 50 -1.61 -0.93 -2.31
N GLY A 51 -0.83 -1.17 -3.36
CA GLY A 51 -1.32 -1.68 -4.64
C GLY A 51 -1.98 -3.04 -4.51
N LEU A 52 -1.36 -3.97 -3.77
CA LEU A 52 -1.94 -5.29 -3.48
C LEU A 52 -3.24 -5.19 -2.68
N ALA A 53 -3.26 -4.39 -1.62
CA ALA A 53 -4.45 -4.20 -0.78
C ALA A 53 -5.61 -3.61 -1.59
N SER A 54 -5.35 -2.57 -2.38
CA SER A 54 -6.32 -1.96 -3.29
C SER A 54 -6.83 -2.96 -4.35
N GLY A 55 -5.93 -3.73 -4.96
CA GLY A 55 -6.29 -4.76 -5.93
C GLY A 55 -7.19 -5.85 -5.33
N ALA A 56 -6.89 -6.30 -4.11
CA ALA A 56 -7.71 -7.27 -3.39
C ALA A 56 -9.12 -6.74 -3.09
N VAL A 57 -9.25 -5.46 -2.74
CA VAL A 57 -10.55 -4.81 -2.51
C VAL A 57 -11.36 -4.70 -3.81
N LEU A 58 -10.74 -4.34 -4.93
CA LEU A 58 -11.42 -4.32 -6.22
C LEU A 58 -11.84 -5.72 -6.68
N TYR A 59 -11.00 -6.72 -6.43
CA TYR A 59 -11.28 -8.10 -6.78
C TYR A 59 -12.45 -8.66 -5.97
N THR A 60 -12.43 -8.48 -4.64
CA THR A 60 -13.54 -8.90 -3.76
C THR A 60 -14.83 -8.14 -4.07
N ALA A 61 -14.77 -6.83 -4.34
CA ALA A 61 -15.92 -6.06 -4.77
C ALA A 61 -16.50 -6.56 -6.11
N ARG A 62 -15.67 -7.03 -7.04
CA ARG A 62 -16.16 -7.64 -8.30
C ARG A 62 -16.81 -9.01 -8.08
N LEU A 63 -16.29 -9.82 -7.15
CA LEU A 63 -16.89 -11.10 -6.78
C LEU A 63 -18.31 -10.90 -6.22
N PHE A 64 -18.48 -9.98 -5.27
CA PHE A 64 -19.78 -9.68 -4.66
C PHE A 64 -20.80 -9.02 -5.61
N GLN A 65 -20.36 -8.42 -6.71
CA GLN A 65 -21.26 -7.88 -7.74
C GLN A 65 -21.70 -8.94 -8.77
N ARG A 66 -21.16 -10.16 -8.68
CA ARG A 66 -21.38 -11.24 -9.64
C ARG A 66 -22.39 -12.30 -9.16
N ASP A 67 -22.72 -12.30 -7.86
CA ASP A 67 -23.90 -12.94 -7.27
C ASP A 67 -25.11 -11.98 -7.31
#